data_AF-A0A350LPZ4-F1
#
_entry.id   AF-A0A350LPZ4-F1
#
_cell.length_a   1.000
_cell.length_b   1.000
_cell.length_c   1.000
_cell.angle_alpha   90.00
_cell.angle_beta   90.00
_cell.angle_gamma   90.00
#
_symmetry.space_group_name_H-M   'P 1'
#
loop_
_entity.id
_entity.type
_entity.pdbx_description
1 polymer ?
#
loop_
_entity_poly.entity_id
_entity_poly.type
_entity_poly.pdbx_seq_one_letter_code
_entity_poly.pdbx_strand_id
1 'polypeptide(L)'
;RHRRYGEPPPIAAERAAGRMALPVFSATLTTLIAFFGLAIIGGRFGNLIYDIPFTVIAVLTASLLECFLILPNHMAHALARSARERWYDIPSRVTNHGFTAFRDRAFRPLLGLVIRARYAVLAAAVLL
;
A
#
# COMPACT_ATOMS: atom_id res chain seq x y z
N ARG A 1 2.57 -7.32 13.19
CA ARG A 1 2.72 -8.66 13.78
C ARG A 1 3.28 -8.58 15.19
N HIS A 2 4.37 -7.84 15.42
CA HIS A 2 4.87 -7.51 16.77
C HIS A 2 3.75 -7.10 17.77
N ARG A 3 2.87 -6.17 17.40
CA ARG A 3 1.73 -5.74 18.26
C ARG A 3 0.60 -6.77 18.48
N ARG A 4 0.48 -7.81 17.63
CA ARG A 4 -0.61 -8.82 17.73
C ARG A 4 -0.14 -10.21 18.18
N TYR A 5 1.10 -10.57 17.87
CA TYR A 5 1.67 -11.91 18.06
C TYR A 5 2.95 -11.90 18.92
N GLY A 6 3.43 -10.73 19.36
CA GLY A 6 4.60 -10.63 20.24
C GLY A 6 5.95 -11.04 19.61
N GLU A 7 6.00 -11.28 18.30
CA GLU A 7 7.25 -11.69 17.60
C GLU A 7 8.39 -10.67 17.82
N PRO A 8 9.65 -11.11 17.97
CA PRO A 8 10.81 -10.22 18.04
C PRO A 8 10.84 -9.26 16.85
N PRO A 9 11.20 -7.96 17.05
CA PRO A 9 11.20 -6.95 16.00
C PRO A 9 11.82 -7.35 14.65
N PRO A 10 13.01 -8.00 14.59
CA PRO A 10 13.60 -8.39 13.31
C PRO A 10 12.79 -9.48 12.60
N ILE A 11 12.35 -10.51 13.32
CA ILE A 11 11.54 -11.62 12.77
C ILE A 11 10.18 -11.10 12.30
N ALA A 12 9.57 -10.18 13.05
CA ALA A 12 8.30 -9.57 12.70
C ALA A 12 8.40 -8.71 11.43
N ALA A 13 9.54 -8.04 11.22
CA ALA A 13 9.81 -7.23 10.03
C ALA A 13 10.05 -8.12 8.80
N GLU A 14 10.89 -9.15 8.91
CA GLU A 14 11.18 -10.10 7.84
C GLU A 14 9.91 -10.83 7.37
N ARG A 15 9.13 -11.38 8.29
CA ARG A 15 7.85 -12.07 7.97
C ARG A 15 6.78 -11.13 7.41
N ALA A 16 6.83 -9.85 7.77
CA ALA A 16 5.95 -8.85 7.18
C ALA A 16 6.37 -8.53 5.74
N ALA A 17 7.66 -8.30 5.51
CA ALA A 17 8.23 -8.05 4.19
C ALA A 17 7.96 -9.24 3.24
N GLY A 18 8.23 -10.47 3.67
CA GLY A 18 7.99 -11.66 2.85
C GLY A 18 6.53 -11.85 2.42
N ARG A 19 5.57 -11.51 3.28
CA ARG A 19 4.13 -11.59 2.92
C ARG A 19 3.66 -10.44 2.03
N MET A 20 4.34 -9.30 2.07
CA MET A 20 4.04 -8.15 1.21
C MET A 20 4.79 -8.21 -0.12
N ALA A 21 5.77 -9.11 -0.26
CA ALA A 21 6.60 -9.19 -1.46
C ALA A 21 5.78 -9.44 -2.73
N LEU A 22 4.94 -10.48 -2.74
CA LEU A 22 4.09 -10.79 -3.89
C LEU A 22 3.09 -9.66 -4.24
N PRO A 23 2.30 -9.12 -3.27
CA PRO A 23 1.39 -8.01 -3.56
C PRO A 23 2.09 -6.75 -4.09
N VAL A 24 3.21 -6.35 -3.47
CA VAL A 24 3.95 -5.14 -3.87
C VAL A 24 4.59 -5.32 -5.23
N PHE A 25 5.25 -6.46 -5.46
CA PHE A 25 5.84 -6.79 -6.75
C PHE A 25 4.80 -6.78 -7.88
N SER A 26 3.65 -7.43 -7.66
CA SER A 26 2.57 -7.45 -8.66
C SER A 26 2.02 -6.05 -8.95
N ALA A 27 1.76 -5.24 -7.92
CA ALA A 27 1.23 -3.90 -8.09
C ALA A 27 2.19 -2.99 -8.88
N THR A 28 3.48 -3.05 -8.54
CA THR A 28 4.52 -2.31 -9.28
C THR A 28 4.62 -2.80 -10.71
N LEU A 29 4.63 -4.13 -10.94
CA LEU A 29 4.72 -4.70 -12.27
C LEU A 29 3.54 -4.29 -13.17
N THR A 30 2.30 -4.32 -12.65
CA THR A 30 1.14 -3.83 -13.42
C THR A 30 1.27 -2.36 -13.80
N THR A 31 1.82 -1.54 -12.89
CA THR A 31 2.09 -0.12 -13.16
C THR A 31 3.16 0.04 -14.25
N LEU A 32 4.26 -0.71 -14.16
CA LEU A 32 5.29 -0.72 -15.20
C LEU A 32 4.71 -1.11 -16.55
N ILE A 33 3.87 -2.16 -16.63
CA ILE A 33 3.22 -2.60 -17.88
C ILE A 33 2.36 -1.48 -18.47
N ALA A 34 1.59 -0.75 -17.65
CA ALA A 34 0.78 0.37 -18.13
C ALA A 34 1.63 1.50 -18.73
N PHE A 35 2.75 1.86 -18.09
CA PHE A 35 3.68 2.88 -18.61
C PHE A 35 4.49 2.38 -19.82
N PHE A 36 4.81 1.09 -19.88
CA PHE A 36 5.40 0.49 -21.08
C PHE A 36 4.45 0.61 -22.28
N GLY A 37 3.15 0.41 -22.08
CA GLY A 37 2.14 0.64 -23.12
C GLY A 37 2.17 2.08 -23.67
N LEU A 38 2.33 3.06 -22.78
CA LEU A 38 2.47 4.47 -23.16
C LEU A 38 3.76 4.75 -23.95
N ALA A 39 4.87 4.09 -23.59
CA ALA A 39 6.16 4.25 -24.26
C ALA A 39 6.20 3.73 -25.71
N ILE A 40 5.29 2.81 -26.06
CA ILE A 40 5.17 2.24 -27.42
C ILE A 40 4.38 3.17 -28.36
N ILE A 41 3.68 4.17 -27.83
CA ILE A 41 2.88 5.10 -28.65
C ILE A 41 3.82 5.97 -29.49
N GLY A 42 3.79 5.77 -30.81
CA GLY A 42 4.57 6.54 -31.78
C GLY A 42 3.92 7.86 -32.22
N GLY A 43 4.68 8.68 -32.95
CA GLY A 43 4.22 9.94 -33.53
C GLY A 43 4.66 11.19 -32.75
N ARG A 44 4.19 12.38 -33.18
CA ARG A 44 4.60 13.66 -32.57
C ARG A 44 4.22 13.76 -31.09
N PHE A 45 3.09 13.16 -30.70
CA PHE A 45 2.67 13.07 -29.30
C PHE A 45 3.55 12.11 -28.48
N GLY A 46 3.94 10.96 -29.04
CA GLY A 46 4.83 10.00 -28.40
C GLY A 46 6.18 10.61 -28.02
N ASN A 47 6.81 11.35 -28.94
CA ASN A 47 8.09 12.03 -28.70
C ASN A 47 8.01 13.11 -27.62
N LEU A 48 6.85 13.75 -27.41
CA LEU A 48 6.67 14.75 -26.37
C LEU A 48 6.49 14.13 -24.98
N ILE A 49 5.96 12.91 -24.92
CA ILE A 49 5.63 12.25 -23.65
C ILE A 49 6.60 11.13 -23.28
N TYR A 50 7.56 10.77 -24.15
CA TYR A 50 8.46 9.63 -23.97
C TYR A 50 9.31 9.70 -22.68
N ASP A 51 9.69 10.89 -22.24
CA ASP A 51 10.47 11.08 -21.02
C ASP A 51 9.71 10.69 -19.75
N ILE A 52 8.38 10.86 -19.75
CA ILE A 52 7.52 10.58 -18.58
C ILE A 52 7.49 9.08 -18.22
N PRO A 53 7.10 8.13 -19.10
CA PRO A 53 7.06 6.72 -18.77
C PRO A 53 8.45 6.18 -18.44
N PHE A 54 9.50 6.65 -19.12
CA PHE A 54 10.87 6.22 -18.84
C PHE A 54 11.32 6.59 -17.43
N THR A 55 11.12 7.84 -17.02
CA THR A 55 11.46 8.29 -15.66
C THR A 55 10.66 7.55 -14.59
N VAL A 56 9.35 7.33 -14.81
CA VAL A 56 8.50 6.59 -13.86
C VAL A 56 8.94 5.13 -13.74
N ILE A 57 9.24 4.45 -14.86
CA ILE A 57 9.73 3.06 -14.84
C ILE A 57 11.02 2.94 -14.04
N ALA A 58 11.98 3.86 -14.25
CA ALA A 58 13.24 3.88 -13.53
C ALA A 58 13.03 4.09 -12.02
N VAL A 59 12.23 5.09 -11.64
CA VAL A 59 11.95 5.42 -10.23
C VAL A 59 11.19 4.29 -9.53
N LEU A 60 10.18 3.69 -10.18
CA LEU A 60 9.42 2.58 -9.60
C LEU A 60 10.28 1.33 -9.41
N THR A 61 11.18 1.04 -10.35
CA THR A 61 12.10 -0.09 -10.24
C THR A 61 13.10 0.14 -9.10
N ALA A 62 13.67 1.34 -9.00
CA ALA A 62 14.55 1.71 -7.90
C ALA A 62 13.83 1.63 -6.53
N SER A 63 12.60 2.15 -6.46
CA SER A 63 11.77 2.10 -5.25
C SER A 63 11.41 0.66 -4.84
N LEU A 64 11.16 -0.22 -5.80
CA LEU A 64 10.89 -1.64 -5.54
C LEU A 64 12.10 -2.33 -4.93
N LEU A 65 13.30 -2.08 -5.46
CA LEU A 65 14.55 -2.61 -4.91
C LEU A 65 14.78 -2.07 -3.49
N GLU A 66 14.64 -0.76 -3.29
CA GLU A 66 14.79 -0.13 -1.97
C GLU A 66 13.82 -0.70 -0.93
N CYS A 67 12.56 -0.94 -1.32
CA CYS A 67 11.54 -1.51 -0.44
C CYS A 67 11.89 -2.92 0.04
N PHE A 68 12.65 -3.71 -0.71
CA PHE A 68 13.06 -5.05 -0.28
C PHE A 68 14.41 -5.07 0.43
N LEU A 69 15.34 -4.18 0.06
CA LEU A 69 16.69 -4.17 0.62
C LEU A 69 16.79 -3.32 1.89
N ILE A 70 16.19 -2.13 1.90
CA ILE A 70 16.39 -1.13 2.98
C ILE A 70 15.25 -1.18 4.00
N LEU A 71 14.01 -1.30 3.53
CA LEU A 71 12.82 -1.26 4.38
C LEU A 71 12.79 -2.32 5.51
N PRO A 72 13.17 -3.60 5.32
CA PRO A 72 13.10 -4.58 6.41
C PRO A 72 14.03 -4.20 7.57
N ASN A 73 15.22 -3.67 7.29
CA ASN A 73 16.16 -3.24 8.31
C ASN A 73 15.66 -1.99 9.05
N HIS A 74 15.13 -1.00 8.31
CA HIS A 74 14.57 0.21 8.92
C HIS A 74 13.33 -0.12 9.78
N MET A 75 12.47 -1.02 9.30
CA MET A 75 11.31 -1.49 10.05
C MET A 75 11.70 -2.23 11.32
N ALA A 76 12.72 -3.11 11.29
CA ALA A 76 13.20 -3.81 12.48
C ALA A 76 13.66 -2.82 13.58
N HIS A 77 14.42 -1.79 13.21
CA HIS A 77 14.88 -0.75 14.12
C HIS A 77 13.74 0.13 14.64
N ALA A 78 12.84 0.57 13.76
CA ALA A 78 11.67 1.37 14.14
C ALA A 78 10.75 0.60 15.10
N LEU A 79 10.55 -0.70 14.86
CA LEU A 79 9.69 -1.55 15.67
C LEU A 79 10.32 -1.84 17.05
N ALA A 80 11.64 -1.99 17.12
CA ALA A 80 12.37 -2.09 18.38
C ALA A 80 12.28 -0.80 19.22
N ARG A 81 12.26 0.38 18.59
CA ARG A 81 12.09 1.67 19.27
C ARG A 81 10.65 1.98 19.66
N SER A 82 9.67 1.44 18.95
CA SER A 82 8.23 1.63 19.22
C SER A 82 7.74 0.93 20.50
N ALA A 83 8.59 0.16 21.19
CA ALA A 83 8.27 -0.52 22.45
C ALA A 83 8.27 0.39 23.69
N ARG A 84 8.73 1.66 23.59
CA ARG A 84 8.61 2.63 24.69
C ARG A 84 7.40 3.52 24.45
N GLU A 85 6.32 3.30 25.20
CA GLU A 85 5.19 4.24 25.26
C GLU A 85 5.70 5.60 25.75
N ARG A 86 5.64 6.60 24.89
CA ARG A 86 6.12 7.95 25.22
C ARG A 86 4.90 8.82 25.49
N TRP A 87 4.96 9.66 26.52
CA TRP A 87 3.83 10.47 27.00
C TRP A 87 3.19 11.37 25.91
N TYR A 88 3.91 11.67 24.82
CA TYR A 88 3.41 12.43 23.67
C TYR A 88 2.45 11.64 22.74
N ASP A 89 2.20 10.34 22.97
CA ASP A 89 1.34 9.51 22.12
C ASP A 89 -0.17 9.70 22.35
N ILE A 90 -0.58 10.56 23.29
CA ILE A 90 -2.00 10.85 23.61
C ILE A 90 -2.83 11.28 22.39
N PRO A 91 -2.42 12.26 21.56
CA PRO A 91 -3.16 12.62 20.33
C PRO A 91 -3.30 11.45 19.36
N SER A 92 -2.27 10.60 19.24
CA SER A 92 -2.33 9.38 18.43
C SER A 92 -3.39 8.40 18.94
N ARG A 93 -3.51 8.23 20.27
CA ARG A 93 -4.52 7.36 20.89
C ARG A 93 -5.95 7.84 20.60
N VAL A 94 -6.21 9.15 20.69
CA VAL A 94 -7.53 9.74 20.40
C VAL A 94 -7.91 9.54 18.94
N THR A 95 -7.01 9.87 18.01
CA THR A 95 -7.25 9.68 16.57
C THR A 95 -7.43 8.20 16.22
N ASN A 96 -6.65 7.31 16.83
CA ASN A 96 -6.76 5.88 16.59
C ASN A 96 -8.11 5.34 17.11
N HIS A 97 -8.59 5.82 18.26
CA HIS A 97 -9.92 5.46 18.77
C HIS A 97 -11.03 5.95 17.83
N GLY A 98 -10.97 7.21 17.38
CA GLY A 98 -11.91 7.77 16.39
C GLY A 98 -11.90 6.98 15.08
N PHE A 99 -10.72 6.65 14.56
CA PHE A 99 -10.56 5.84 13.35
C PHE A 99 -11.16 4.44 13.52
N THR A 100 -10.93 3.78 14.65
CA THR A 100 -11.53 2.46 14.92
C THR A 100 -13.05 2.53 15.04
N ALA A 101 -13.57 3.56 15.72
CA ALA A 101 -15.01 3.76 15.84
C ALA A 101 -15.66 4.04 14.48
N PHE A 102 -15.05 4.86 13.62
CA PHE A 102 -15.51 5.10 12.25
C PHE A 102 -15.46 3.83 11.40
N ARG A 103 -14.34 3.09 11.45
CA ARG A 103 -14.18 1.81 10.74
C ARG A 103 -15.29 0.84 11.14
N ASP A 104 -15.59 0.72 12.43
CA ASP A 104 -16.51 -0.28 12.94
C ASP A 104 -17.99 0.15 12.84
N ARG A 105 -18.32 1.43 13.02
CA ARG A 105 -19.70 1.94 12.99
C ARG A 105 -20.18 2.41 11.63
N ALA A 106 -19.30 2.91 10.77
CA ALA A 106 -19.70 3.43 9.46
C ALA A 106 -19.19 2.52 8.32
N PHE A 107 -17.88 2.28 8.27
CA PHE A 107 -17.27 1.60 7.12
C PHE A 107 -17.67 0.13 7.01
N ARG A 108 -17.62 -0.63 8.12
CA ARG A 108 -18.02 -2.04 8.15
C ARG A 108 -19.47 -2.31 7.74
N PRO A 109 -20.49 -1.64 8.33
CA PRO A 109 -21.87 -1.90 7.91
C PRO A 109 -22.14 -1.45 6.48
N LEU A 110 -21.52 -0.35 6.02
CA LEU A 110 -21.63 0.10 4.63
C LEU A 110 -21.07 -0.93 3.66
N LEU A 111 -19.85 -1.46 3.91
CA LEU A 111 -19.28 -2.54 3.12
C LEU A 111 -20.19 -3.78 3.11
N GLY A 112 -20.77 -4.14 4.26
CA GLY A 112 -21.74 -5.25 4.35
C GLY A 112 -22.96 -5.02 3.46
N LEU A 113 -23.48 -3.79 3.42
CA LEU A 113 -24.61 -3.41 2.56
C LEU A 113 -24.23 -3.45 1.08
N VAL A 114 -23.07 -2.93 0.69
CA VAL A 114 -22.55 -2.97 -0.70
C VAL A 114 -22.38 -4.41 -1.18
N ILE A 115 -21.80 -5.29 -0.35
CA ILE A 115 -21.61 -6.71 -0.68
C ILE A 115 -22.96 -7.43 -0.78
N ARG A 116 -23.92 -7.13 0.12
CA ARG A 116 -25.27 -7.71 0.06
C ARG A 116 -26.04 -7.24 -1.18
N ALA A 117 -25.88 -5.98 -1.55
CA ALA A 117 -26.49 -5.36 -2.72
C ALA A 117 -25.67 -5.56 -4.02
N ARG A 118 -24.82 -6.60 -4.10
CA ARG A 118 -23.86 -6.82 -5.21
C ARG A 118 -24.46 -6.64 -6.61
N TYR A 119 -25.69 -7.09 -6.85
CA TYR A 119 -26.34 -6.96 -8.16
C TYR A 119 -26.73 -5.51 -8.46
N ALA A 120 -27.20 -4.76 -7.46
CA ALA A 120 -27.50 -3.33 -7.63
C ALA A 120 -26.21 -2.52 -7.84
N VAL A 121 -25.12 -2.89 -7.15
CA VAL A 121 -23.79 -2.26 -7.34
C VAL A 121 -23.26 -2.54 -8.74
N LEU A 122 -23.36 -3.78 -9.23
CA LEU A 122 -22.96 -4.13 -10.59
C LEU A 122 -23.83 -3.42 -11.63
N ALA A 123 -25.15 -3.36 -11.43
CA ALA A 123 -26.05 -2.62 -12.31
C ALA A 123 -25.72 -1.12 -12.35
N ALA A 124 -25.45 -0.51 -11.19
CA ALA A 124 -25.02 0.89 -11.11
C ALA A 124 -23.67 1.14 -11.78
N ALA A 125 -22.72 0.22 -11.65
CA ALA A 125 -21.40 0.33 -12.29
C ALA A 125 -21.44 0.17 -13.83
N VAL A 126 -22.40 -0.61 -14.35
CA VAL A 126 -22.62 -0.74 -15.80
C VAL A 126 -23.42 0.44 -16.37
N LEU A 127 -24.27 1.06 -15.55
CA LEU A 127 -25.07 2.24 -15.94
C LEU A 127 -24.23 3.53 -16.01
N LEU A 128 -23.22 3.66 -15.15
CA LEU A 128 -22.27 4.79 -15.09
C LEU A 128 -21.26 4.75 -16.23
#